data_AF-A0A1Q6V2G6-F1
#
_entry.id   AF-A0A1Q6V2G6-F1
#
_cell.length_a   1.000
_cell.length_b   1.000
_cell.length_c   1.000
_cell.angle_alpha   90.00
_cell.angle_beta   90.00
_cell.angle_gamma   90.00
#
_symmetry.space_group_name_H-M   'P 1'
#
loop_
_entity.id
_entity.type
_entity.pdbx_description
1 polymer ?
#
loop_
_entity_poly.entity_id
_entity_poly.type
_entity_poly.pdbx_seq_one_letter_code
_entity_poly.pdbx_strand_id
1 'polypeptide(L)'
;MEYGNHHFSLETCINRIIKNLDYYADSKLSLKANREGFTQSFNQLQYINDNIQDIDSSLIEQYRPLFDLLNNSDEVKQLKAKLKEKAKQDRIKAEKELNELLNKYDYLDLAQFAFDIHHAKIVFDDYKTDRELSARVRKILNPSNDLSFAWIDEDENIVKTSKNIKMPMDIVRTGLKLWKHNKIKHGYRVGCYTVMEVKKDYVQIGCHKIPIENIKALYEKIFSNKAEKVEALQVA
;
A
#
# COMPACT_ATOMS: atom_id res chain seq x y z
N MET A 1 -20.88 28.56 -39.50
CA MET A 1 -20.70 27.55 -38.44
C MET A 1 -20.72 26.20 -39.11
N GLU A 2 -19.56 25.61 -39.35
CA GLU A 2 -19.44 24.20 -39.77
C GLU A 2 -18.35 23.56 -38.91
N TYR A 3 -18.75 23.12 -37.72
CA TYR A 3 -17.98 22.12 -36.97
C TYR A 3 -18.51 20.75 -37.38
N GLY A 4 -18.04 20.25 -38.53
CA GLY A 4 -18.47 18.97 -39.10
C GLY A 4 -17.33 17.96 -39.15
N ASN A 5 -17.40 16.97 -38.26
CA ASN A 5 -16.71 15.67 -38.25
C ASN A 5 -15.18 15.67 -38.33
N HIS A 6 -14.55 15.44 -37.16
CA HIS A 6 -13.19 14.92 -37.07
C HIS A 6 -12.99 13.74 -38.03
N HIS A 7 -11.91 13.77 -38.81
CA HIS A 7 -11.48 12.70 -39.71
C HIS A 7 -11.53 11.33 -39.03
N PHE A 8 -12.58 10.57 -39.31
CA PHE A 8 -12.71 9.17 -38.89
C PHE A 8 -12.02 8.31 -39.95
N SER A 9 -10.70 8.12 -39.82
CA SER A 9 -9.96 7.24 -40.72
C SER A 9 -10.06 5.79 -40.27
N LEU A 10 -10.16 4.87 -41.23
CA LEU A 10 -10.16 3.43 -40.98
C LEU A 10 -8.92 2.99 -40.18
N GLU A 11 -7.77 3.60 -40.46
CA GLU A 11 -6.52 3.40 -39.71
C GLU A 11 -6.67 3.77 -38.22
N THR A 12 -7.34 4.89 -37.91
CA THR A 12 -7.60 5.27 -36.51
C THR A 12 -8.53 4.27 -35.81
N CYS A 13 -9.48 3.68 -36.54
CA CYS A 13 -10.33 2.61 -36.00
C CYS A 13 -9.55 1.35 -35.70
N ILE A 14 -8.71 0.89 -36.64
CA ILE A 14 -7.86 -0.30 -36.48
C ILE A 14 -6.92 -0.10 -35.28
N ASN A 15 -6.23 1.04 -35.19
CA ASN A 15 -5.34 1.35 -34.07
C ASN A 15 -6.06 1.36 -32.71
N ARG A 16 -7.31 1.82 -32.67
CA ARG A 16 -8.13 1.77 -31.45
C ARG A 16 -8.49 0.32 -31.08
N ILE A 17 -8.81 -0.52 -32.05
CA ILE A 17 -9.12 -1.94 -31.83
C ILE A 17 -7.88 -2.67 -31.30
N ILE A 18 -6.72 -2.45 -31.89
CA ILE A 18 -5.43 -3.00 -31.43
C ILE A 18 -5.17 -2.59 -29.97
N LYS A 19 -5.30 -1.29 -29.67
CA LYS A 19 -5.14 -0.79 -28.31
C LYS A 19 -6.08 -1.46 -27.30
N ASN A 20 -7.32 -1.75 -27.71
CA ASN A 20 -8.26 -2.49 -26.86
C ASN A 20 -7.84 -3.95 -26.67
N LEU A 21 -7.37 -4.61 -27.73
CA LEU A 21 -6.86 -5.99 -27.66
C LEU A 21 -5.69 -6.10 -26.69
N ASP A 22 -4.71 -5.20 -26.80
CA ASP A 22 -3.58 -5.11 -25.87
C ASP A 22 -4.06 -4.87 -24.44
N TYR A 23 -4.93 -3.87 -24.25
CA TYR A 23 -5.50 -3.56 -22.94
C TYR A 23 -6.17 -4.77 -22.30
N TYR A 24 -7.02 -5.49 -23.04
CA TYR A 24 -7.75 -6.63 -22.49
C TYR A 24 -6.86 -7.86 -22.31
N ALA A 25 -5.85 -8.06 -23.16
CA ALA A 25 -4.85 -9.12 -23.00
C ALA A 25 -4.08 -8.98 -21.69
N ASP A 26 -3.73 -7.74 -21.31
CA ASP A 26 -3.05 -7.42 -20.05
C ASP A 26 -4.00 -7.23 -18.86
N SER A 27 -5.31 -7.32 -19.10
CA SER A 27 -6.32 -7.09 -18.07
C SER A 27 -6.60 -8.34 -17.21
N LYS A 28 -7.42 -8.17 -16.17
CA LYS A 28 -7.86 -9.28 -15.32
C LYS A 28 -8.89 -10.17 -16.04
N LEU A 29 -8.43 -11.09 -16.87
CA LEU A 29 -9.25 -12.05 -17.64
C LEU A 29 -10.13 -12.98 -16.79
N SER A 30 -10.01 -12.99 -15.46
CA SER A 30 -11.00 -13.63 -14.57
C SER A 30 -12.37 -12.94 -14.65
N LEU A 31 -12.44 -11.66 -15.03
CA LEU A 31 -13.67 -10.88 -15.18
C LEU A 31 -14.33 -11.16 -16.54
N LYS A 32 -15.66 -11.34 -16.54
CA LYS A 32 -16.43 -11.63 -17.76
C LYS A 32 -16.36 -10.48 -18.77
N ALA A 33 -16.57 -9.25 -18.31
CA ALA A 33 -16.54 -8.05 -19.15
C ALA A 33 -15.22 -7.91 -19.92
N ASN A 34 -14.08 -8.25 -19.30
CA ASN A 34 -12.78 -8.15 -19.95
C ASN A 34 -12.60 -9.20 -21.06
N ARG A 35 -13.08 -10.44 -20.82
CA ARG A 35 -13.07 -11.49 -21.86
C ARG A 35 -13.97 -11.11 -23.03
N GLU A 36 -15.18 -10.64 -22.74
CA GLU A 36 -16.13 -10.18 -23.77
C GLU A 36 -15.58 -8.99 -24.56
N GLY A 37 -14.92 -8.04 -23.89
CA GLY A 37 -14.27 -6.89 -24.53
C GLY A 37 -13.15 -7.31 -25.48
N PHE A 38 -12.33 -8.29 -25.10
CA PHE A 38 -11.32 -8.88 -25.99
C PHE A 38 -11.96 -9.55 -27.20
N THR A 39 -12.91 -10.48 -26.98
CA THR A 39 -13.61 -11.21 -28.03
C THR A 39 -14.29 -10.26 -29.02
N GLN A 40 -14.95 -9.22 -28.52
CA GLN A 40 -15.60 -8.21 -29.36
C GLN A 40 -14.59 -7.43 -30.20
N SER A 41 -13.48 -7.00 -29.60
CA SER A 41 -12.43 -6.25 -30.33
C SER A 41 -11.78 -7.11 -31.41
N PHE A 42 -11.56 -8.40 -31.14
CA PHE A 42 -10.99 -9.33 -32.12
C PHE A 42 -11.94 -9.60 -33.28
N ASN A 43 -13.23 -9.82 -32.99
CA ASN A 43 -14.27 -9.97 -34.03
C ASN A 43 -14.37 -8.72 -34.92
N GLN A 44 -14.20 -7.52 -34.36
CA GLN A 44 -14.16 -6.28 -35.14
C GLN A 44 -12.92 -6.23 -36.05
N LEU A 45 -11.75 -6.64 -35.56
CA LEU A 45 -10.53 -6.71 -36.36
C LEU A 45 -10.67 -7.68 -37.54
N GLN A 46 -11.19 -8.89 -37.28
CA GLN A 46 -11.47 -9.88 -38.33
C GLN A 46 -12.48 -9.38 -39.35
N TYR A 47 -13.57 -8.73 -38.90
CA TYR A 47 -14.56 -8.19 -39.82
C TYR A 47 -13.96 -7.16 -40.79
N ILE A 48 -13.09 -6.28 -40.28
CA ILE A 48 -12.36 -5.31 -41.13
C ILE A 48 -11.47 -6.05 -42.13
N ASN A 49 -10.69 -7.02 -41.66
CA ASN A 49 -9.80 -7.83 -42.51
C ASN A 49 -10.56 -8.49 -43.67
N ASP A 50 -11.68 -9.13 -43.36
CA ASP A 50 -12.39 -9.98 -44.31
C ASP A 50 -13.28 -9.18 -45.29
N ASN A 51 -13.70 -7.97 -44.93
CA ASN A 51 -14.74 -7.22 -45.67
C ASN A 51 -14.35 -5.81 -46.11
N ILE A 52 -13.32 -5.20 -45.51
CA ILE A 52 -13.03 -3.78 -45.70
C ILE A 52 -11.61 -3.56 -46.22
N GLN A 53 -10.60 -4.05 -45.50
CA GLN A 53 -9.19 -3.86 -45.84
C GLN A 53 -8.37 -5.03 -45.31
N ASP A 54 -7.51 -5.57 -46.16
CA ASP A 54 -6.52 -6.58 -45.76
C ASP A 54 -5.62 -6.01 -44.64
N ILE A 55 -5.61 -6.70 -43.52
CA ILE A 55 -4.78 -6.39 -42.35
C ILE A 55 -3.62 -7.39 -42.36
N ASP A 56 -2.43 -6.93 -41.95
CA ASP A 56 -1.28 -7.82 -41.82
C ASP A 56 -1.65 -9.07 -40.99
N SER A 57 -1.58 -10.23 -41.64
CA SER A 57 -1.86 -11.52 -41.03
C SER A 57 -1.10 -11.76 -39.73
N SER A 58 0.11 -11.23 -39.58
CA SER A 58 0.91 -11.35 -38.35
C SER A 58 0.21 -10.74 -37.14
N LEU A 59 -0.53 -9.65 -37.34
CA LEU A 59 -1.29 -8.97 -36.30
C LEU A 59 -2.51 -9.79 -35.86
N ILE A 60 -3.19 -10.44 -36.80
CA ILE A 60 -4.34 -11.31 -36.47
C ILE A 60 -3.86 -12.55 -35.71
N GLU A 61 -2.79 -13.19 -36.21
CA GLU A 61 -2.22 -14.39 -35.59
C GLU A 61 -1.64 -14.11 -34.20
N GLN A 62 -1.22 -12.87 -33.89
CA GLN A 62 -0.80 -12.48 -32.56
C GLN A 62 -1.92 -12.66 -31.50
N TYR A 63 -3.16 -12.29 -31.84
CA TYR A 63 -4.28 -12.28 -30.89
C TYR A 63 -5.16 -13.54 -30.96
N ARG A 64 -5.08 -14.29 -32.07
CA ARG A 64 -5.87 -15.50 -32.31
C ARG A 64 -5.78 -16.54 -31.19
N PRO A 65 -4.61 -16.89 -30.63
CA PRO A 65 -4.54 -17.92 -29.57
C PRO A 65 -5.36 -17.55 -28.34
N LEU A 66 -5.34 -16.27 -27.95
CA LEU A 66 -6.14 -15.80 -26.81
C LEU A 66 -7.63 -15.78 -27.17
N PHE A 67 -7.99 -15.40 -28.40
CA PHE A 67 -9.38 -15.46 -28.86
C PHE A 67 -9.94 -16.89 -28.84
N ASP A 68 -9.19 -17.85 -29.38
CA ASP A 68 -9.60 -19.26 -29.42
C ASP A 68 -9.80 -19.81 -28.02
N LEU A 69 -8.85 -19.52 -27.12
CA LEU A 69 -8.95 -19.87 -25.70
C LEU A 69 -10.21 -19.28 -25.05
N LEU A 70 -10.53 -18.02 -25.34
CA LEU A 70 -11.67 -17.32 -24.73
C LEU A 70 -13.03 -17.78 -25.28
N ASN A 71 -13.07 -18.38 -26.47
CA ASN A 71 -14.29 -18.95 -27.05
C ASN A 71 -14.47 -20.45 -26.71
N ASN A 72 -13.45 -21.11 -26.17
CA ASN A 72 -13.57 -22.47 -25.67
C ASN A 72 -13.99 -22.49 -24.18
N SER A 73 -15.20 -22.99 -23.90
CA SER A 73 -15.79 -22.97 -22.56
C SER A 73 -14.98 -23.77 -21.52
N ASP A 74 -14.39 -24.89 -21.92
CA ASP A 74 -13.55 -25.73 -21.06
C ASP A 74 -12.20 -25.06 -20.79
N GLU A 75 -11.59 -24.44 -21.79
CA GLU A 75 -10.34 -23.70 -21.61
C GLU A 75 -10.53 -22.45 -20.75
N VAL A 76 -11.63 -21.71 -20.91
CA VAL A 76 -11.97 -20.58 -20.01
C VAL A 76 -12.14 -21.06 -18.56
N LYS A 77 -12.75 -22.24 -18.36
CA LYS A 77 -12.90 -22.83 -17.03
C LYS A 77 -11.53 -23.16 -16.42
N GLN A 78 -10.63 -23.76 -17.20
CA GLN A 78 -9.25 -24.04 -16.77
C GLN A 78 -8.47 -22.75 -16.49
N LEU A 79 -8.59 -21.72 -17.35
CA LEU A 79 -7.95 -20.41 -17.16
C LEU A 79 -8.41 -19.78 -15.84
N LYS A 80 -9.73 -19.75 -15.57
CA LYS A 80 -10.26 -19.24 -14.30
C LYS A 80 -9.72 -19.99 -13.09
N ALA A 81 -9.62 -21.32 -13.18
CA ALA A 81 -9.05 -22.13 -12.10
C ALA A 81 -7.57 -21.80 -11.86
N LYS A 82 -6.77 -21.72 -12.92
CA LYS A 82 -5.35 -21.32 -12.84
C LYS A 82 -5.18 -19.92 -12.22
N LEU A 83 -5.97 -18.94 -12.67
CA LEU A 83 -5.92 -17.58 -12.13
C LEU A 83 -6.35 -17.52 -10.65
N LYS A 84 -7.34 -18.32 -10.25
CA LYS A 84 -7.78 -18.42 -8.85
C LYS A 84 -6.70 -19.04 -7.96
N GLU A 85 -6.04 -20.10 -8.43
CA GLU A 85 -4.96 -20.74 -7.69
C GLU A 85 -3.74 -19.84 -7.57
N LYS A 86 -3.34 -19.16 -8.66
CA LYS A 86 -2.28 -18.14 -8.63
C LYS A 86 -2.59 -17.04 -7.61
N ALA A 87 -3.81 -16.49 -7.64
CA ALA A 87 -4.22 -15.46 -6.68
C ALA A 87 -4.21 -15.96 -5.22
N LYS A 88 -4.54 -17.24 -4.99
CA LYS A 88 -4.45 -17.86 -3.67
C LYS A 88 -3.00 -18.00 -3.22
N GLN A 89 -2.10 -18.45 -4.10
CA GLN A 89 -0.67 -18.56 -3.82
C GLN A 89 -0.05 -17.19 -3.54
N ASP A 90 -0.35 -16.18 -4.35
CA ASP A 90 0.10 -14.79 -4.16
C ASP A 90 -0.38 -14.24 -2.81
N ARG A 91 -1.62 -14.56 -2.42
CA ARG A 91 -2.15 -14.19 -1.09
C ARG A 91 -1.36 -14.85 0.03
N ILE A 92 -1.13 -16.16 -0.04
CA ILE A 92 -0.38 -16.91 0.98
C ILE A 92 1.05 -16.37 1.10
N LYS A 93 1.73 -16.14 -0.03
CA LYS A 93 3.07 -15.55 -0.06
C LYS A 93 3.08 -14.21 0.66
N ALA A 94 2.14 -13.33 0.31
CA ALA A 94 2.11 -12.00 0.87
C ALA A 94 1.61 -11.94 2.34
N GLU A 95 0.83 -12.93 2.79
CA GLU A 95 0.53 -13.15 4.22
C GLU A 95 1.80 -13.59 4.98
N LYS A 96 2.61 -14.47 4.39
CA LYS A 96 3.88 -14.91 4.97
C LYS A 96 4.86 -13.75 5.09
N GLU A 97 5.07 -12.98 4.03
CA GLU A 97 5.94 -11.79 4.03
C GLU A 97 5.49 -10.75 5.09
N LEU A 98 4.18 -10.55 5.22
CA LEU A 98 3.62 -9.66 6.23
C LEU A 98 3.88 -10.18 7.66
N ASN A 99 3.69 -11.47 7.90
CA ASN A 99 4.00 -12.07 9.21
C ASN A 99 5.49 -12.01 9.55
N GLU A 100 6.36 -12.22 8.56
CA GLU A 100 7.81 -12.07 8.72
C GLU A 100 8.17 -10.63 9.11
N LEU A 101 7.58 -9.63 8.44
CA LEU A 101 7.75 -8.21 8.80
C LEU A 101 7.31 -7.93 10.24
N LEU A 102 6.11 -8.36 10.61
CA LEU A 102 5.52 -8.11 11.93
C LEU A 102 6.31 -8.78 13.06
N ASN A 103 6.98 -9.89 12.79
CA ASN A 103 7.80 -10.60 13.77
C ASN A 103 9.24 -10.09 13.83
N LYS A 104 9.76 -9.49 12.76
CA LYS A 104 11.15 -9.05 12.65
C LYS A 104 11.37 -7.63 13.17
N TYR A 105 10.45 -6.72 12.89
CA TYR A 105 10.64 -5.29 13.16
C TYR A 105 9.87 -4.82 14.38
N ASP A 106 10.43 -3.82 15.07
CA ASP A 106 9.77 -3.22 16.22
C ASP A 106 8.57 -2.34 15.78
N TYR A 107 7.73 -2.00 16.74
CA TYR A 107 6.50 -1.26 16.48
C TYR A 107 6.76 0.12 15.85
N LEU A 108 7.87 0.79 16.20
CA LEU A 108 8.20 2.12 15.68
C LEU A 108 8.67 2.04 14.23
N ASP A 109 9.50 1.04 13.91
CA ASP A 109 9.96 0.78 12.55
C ASP A 109 8.78 0.43 11.63
N LEU A 110 7.84 -0.41 12.11
CA LEU A 110 6.60 -0.74 11.39
C LEU A 110 5.69 0.47 11.20
N ALA A 111 5.59 1.35 12.21
CA ALA A 111 4.83 2.59 12.09
C ALA A 111 5.45 3.54 11.07
N GLN A 112 6.78 3.72 11.08
CA GLN A 112 7.47 4.54 10.10
C GLN A 112 7.29 3.97 8.69
N PHE A 113 7.46 2.66 8.50
CA PHE A 113 7.25 2.00 7.20
C PHE A 113 5.82 2.19 6.67
N ALA A 114 4.82 2.13 7.54
CA ALA A 114 3.41 2.29 7.15
C ALA A 114 3.01 3.74 6.77
N PHE A 115 3.70 4.75 7.32
CA PHE A 115 3.26 6.15 7.22
C PHE A 115 4.30 7.13 6.66
N ASP A 116 5.56 6.71 6.52
CA ASP A 116 6.68 7.51 5.99
C ASP A 116 7.71 6.61 5.29
N ILE A 117 7.23 5.88 4.27
CA ILE A 117 8.00 4.86 3.54
C ILE A 117 9.33 5.36 2.97
N HIS A 118 9.42 6.64 2.61
CA HIS A 118 10.61 7.22 1.98
C HIS A 118 11.78 7.41 2.95
N HIS A 119 11.50 7.44 4.26
CA HIS A 119 12.49 7.59 5.32
C HIS A 119 12.51 6.37 6.24
N ALA A 120 11.81 5.30 5.87
CA ALA A 120 11.71 4.10 6.69
C ALA A 120 13.01 3.31 6.68
N LYS A 121 13.37 2.74 7.84
CA LYS A 121 14.49 1.79 7.95
C LYS A 121 14.23 0.48 7.19
N ILE A 122 12.96 0.14 7.00
CA ILE A 122 12.53 -1.04 6.26
C ILE A 122 12.48 -0.66 4.77
N VAL A 123 13.38 -1.25 3.98
CA VAL A 123 13.49 -1.04 2.53
C VAL A 123 13.56 -2.40 1.82
N PHE A 124 12.87 -2.54 0.70
CA PHE A 124 13.00 -3.71 -0.18
C PHE A 124 13.55 -3.32 -1.55
N ASP A 125 14.05 -4.29 -2.31
CA ASP A 125 14.67 -4.06 -3.63
C ASP A 125 13.67 -3.54 -4.68
N ASP A 126 12.37 -3.79 -4.48
CA ASP A 126 11.29 -3.36 -5.38
C ASP A 126 10.35 -2.37 -4.68
N TYR A 127 10.39 -1.12 -5.14
CA TYR A 127 9.54 -0.03 -4.64
C TYR A 127 8.03 -0.32 -4.78
N LYS A 128 7.60 -1.11 -5.77
CA LYS A 128 6.19 -1.49 -5.88
C LYS A 128 5.79 -2.41 -4.73
N THR A 129 6.65 -3.39 -4.42
CA THR A 129 6.49 -4.29 -3.29
C THR A 129 6.47 -3.52 -1.96
N ASP A 130 7.34 -2.51 -1.79
CA ASP A 130 7.34 -1.60 -0.63
C ASP A 130 5.96 -0.96 -0.40
N ARG A 131 5.38 -0.36 -1.43
CA ARG A 131 4.09 0.34 -1.33
C ARG A 131 2.95 -0.61 -1.01
N GLU A 132 2.97 -1.82 -1.58
CA GLU A 132 1.92 -2.81 -1.31
C GLU A 132 2.01 -3.36 0.12
N LEU A 133 3.21 -3.65 0.61
CA LEU A 133 3.44 -4.15 1.97
C LEU A 133 3.16 -3.07 3.01
N SER A 134 3.66 -1.84 2.83
CA SER A 134 3.38 -0.70 3.73
C SER A 134 1.88 -0.43 3.84
N ALA A 135 1.14 -0.50 2.74
CA ALA A 135 -0.32 -0.34 2.76
C ALA A 135 -1.03 -1.44 3.58
N ARG A 136 -0.51 -2.68 3.56
CA ARG A 136 -1.03 -3.79 4.38
C ARG A 136 -0.72 -3.58 5.86
N VAL A 137 0.52 -3.20 6.19
CA VAL A 137 0.92 -2.86 7.57
C VAL A 137 0.05 -1.72 8.11
N ARG A 138 -0.17 -0.67 7.30
CA ARG A 138 -1.05 0.46 7.66
C ARG A 138 -2.48 0.01 8.00
N LYS A 139 -3.06 -0.93 7.24
CA LYS A 139 -4.40 -1.46 7.52
C LYS A 139 -4.48 -2.26 8.81
N ILE A 140 -3.39 -2.97 9.18
CA ILE A 140 -3.31 -3.71 10.44
C ILE A 140 -3.19 -2.74 11.61
N LEU A 141 -2.30 -1.76 11.51
CA LEU A 141 -2.06 -0.79 12.58
C LEU A 141 -3.25 0.17 12.76
N ASN A 142 -3.88 0.61 11.67
CA ASN A 142 -4.90 1.65 11.67
C ASN A 142 -6.12 1.29 10.81
N PRO A 143 -6.89 0.25 11.19
CA PRO A 143 -8.02 -0.25 10.38
C PRO A 143 -9.12 0.79 10.16
N SER A 144 -9.33 1.67 11.15
CA SER A 144 -10.33 2.76 11.09
C SER A 144 -9.78 4.08 10.54
N ASN A 145 -8.47 4.15 10.28
CA ASN A 145 -7.77 5.35 9.80
C ASN A 145 -7.97 6.61 10.66
N ASP A 146 -8.25 6.46 11.96
CA ASP A 146 -8.47 7.57 12.91
C ASP A 146 -7.31 7.76 13.91
N LEU A 147 -6.39 6.79 13.97
CA LEU A 147 -5.20 6.84 14.83
C LEU A 147 -4.05 7.62 14.16
N SER A 148 -3.17 8.16 14.99
CA SER A 148 -1.94 8.86 14.60
C SER A 148 -0.75 8.15 15.25
N PHE A 149 0.26 7.82 14.45
CA PHE A 149 1.42 7.06 14.91
C PHE A 149 2.61 7.98 15.04
N ALA A 150 3.54 7.65 15.92
CA ALA A 150 4.71 8.43 16.24
C ALA A 150 5.96 7.54 16.24
N TRP A 151 7.06 8.04 15.68
CA TRP A 151 8.34 7.34 15.62
C TRP A 151 9.48 8.35 15.83
N ILE A 152 10.66 7.82 16.15
CA ILE A 152 11.85 8.64 16.35
C ILE A 152 12.46 8.91 14.98
N ASP A 153 12.70 10.19 14.71
CA ASP A 153 13.57 10.63 13.63
C ASP A 153 14.97 10.81 14.25
N GLU A 154 15.86 9.87 13.99
CA GLU A 154 17.19 9.82 14.60
C GLU A 154 18.11 10.93 14.07
N ASP A 155 17.93 11.35 12.81
CA ASP A 155 18.74 12.39 12.16
C ASP A 155 18.43 13.77 12.75
N GLU A 156 17.14 14.07 12.94
CA GLU A 156 16.69 15.35 13.50
C GLU A 156 16.62 15.34 15.04
N ASN A 157 16.81 14.18 15.69
CA ASN A 157 16.64 13.99 17.14
C ASN A 157 15.28 14.52 17.66
N ILE A 158 14.21 14.15 16.96
CA ILE A 158 12.82 14.51 17.26
C ILE A 158 11.92 13.28 17.24
N VAL A 159 10.68 13.44 17.68
CA VAL A 159 9.60 12.49 17.36
C VAL A 159 8.70 13.11 16.32
N LYS A 160 8.52 12.38 15.23
CA LYS A 160 7.60 12.73 14.14
C LYS A 160 6.34 11.88 14.25
N THR A 161 5.23 12.41 13.78
CA THR A 161 3.97 11.68 13.69
C THR A 161 3.53 11.43 12.25
N SER A 162 2.63 10.46 12.03
CA SER A 162 1.99 10.16 10.75
C SER A 162 1.17 11.30 10.15
N LYS A 163 0.95 12.37 10.91
CA LYS A 163 0.31 13.62 10.49
C LYS A 163 1.30 14.79 10.43
N ASN A 164 2.60 14.49 10.31
CA ASN A 164 3.70 15.43 10.12
C ASN A 164 3.91 16.45 11.26
N ILE A 165 3.40 16.17 12.46
CA ILE A 165 3.79 16.92 13.67
C ILE A 165 5.16 16.44 14.12
N LYS A 166 6.04 17.40 14.41
CA LYS A 166 7.40 17.21 14.92
C LYS A 166 7.45 17.71 16.36
N MET A 167 8.02 16.92 17.26
CA MET A 167 8.16 17.25 18.67
C MET A 167 9.62 17.06 19.12
N PRO A 168 10.24 18.08 19.74
CA PRO A 168 11.55 17.93 20.36
C PRO A 168 11.64 16.76 21.35
N MET A 169 12.75 16.03 21.30
CA MET A 169 12.96 14.80 22.09
C MET A 169 12.92 15.05 23.61
N ASP A 170 13.32 16.22 24.09
CA ASP A 170 13.27 16.63 25.50
C ASP A 170 11.83 16.77 26.02
N ILE A 171 10.94 17.36 25.23
CA ILE A 171 9.51 17.48 25.53
C ILE A 171 8.89 16.08 25.58
N VAL A 172 9.21 15.23 24.60
CA VAL A 172 8.70 13.86 24.53
C VAL A 172 9.19 13.04 25.72
N ARG A 173 10.48 13.09 26.05
CA ARG A 173 11.06 12.41 27.22
C ARG A 173 10.35 12.80 28.51
N THR A 174 10.09 14.09 28.69
CA THR A 174 9.36 14.59 29.87
C THR A 174 7.94 14.07 29.89
N GLY A 175 7.23 14.16 28.77
CA GLY A 175 5.87 13.62 28.62
C GLY A 175 5.79 12.12 28.92
N LEU A 176 6.71 11.33 28.36
CA LEU A 176 6.74 9.87 28.54
C LEU A 176 7.01 9.45 30.00
N LYS A 177 7.91 10.15 30.72
CA LYS A 177 8.11 9.91 32.16
C LYS A 177 6.85 10.20 32.95
N LEU A 178 6.21 11.33 32.69
CA LEU A 178 4.97 11.72 33.38
C LEU A 178 3.82 10.76 33.06
N TRP A 179 3.72 10.29 31.81
CA TRP A 179 2.78 9.27 31.40
C TRP A 179 3.00 7.97 32.18
N LYS A 180 4.26 7.49 32.27
CA LYS A 180 4.61 6.26 33.01
C LYS A 180 4.24 6.33 34.50
N HIS A 181 4.25 7.53 35.09
CA HIS A 181 3.83 7.77 36.48
C HIS A 181 2.37 8.20 36.63
N ASN A 182 1.53 8.01 35.60
CA ASN A 182 0.10 8.37 35.59
C ASN A 182 -0.17 9.86 35.93
N LYS A 183 0.75 10.76 35.58
CA LYS A 183 0.62 12.21 35.81
C LYS A 183 -0.01 12.94 34.62
N ILE A 184 -0.04 12.32 33.45
CA ILE A 184 -0.75 12.86 32.27
C ILE A 184 -2.24 12.59 32.40
N LYS A 185 -3.03 13.67 32.36
CA LYS A 185 -4.50 13.66 32.43
C LYS A 185 -5.08 14.70 31.46
N HIS A 186 -6.41 14.69 31.30
CA HIS A 186 -7.12 15.72 30.55
C HIS A 186 -6.67 17.14 30.98
N GLY A 187 -6.41 18.02 30.00
CA GLY A 187 -5.95 19.39 30.21
C GLY A 187 -4.44 19.53 30.42
N TYR A 188 -3.68 18.45 30.55
CA TYR A 188 -2.21 18.52 30.64
C TYR A 188 -1.60 19.04 29.32
N ARG A 189 -0.53 19.83 29.39
CA ARG A 189 0.14 20.39 28.20
C ARG A 189 1.39 19.60 27.84
N VAL A 190 1.48 19.19 26.58
CA VAL A 190 2.67 18.56 25.97
C VAL A 190 3.16 19.51 24.89
N GLY A 191 4.22 20.28 25.21
CA GLY A 191 4.64 21.40 24.38
C GLY A 191 3.52 22.44 24.24
N CYS A 192 3.18 22.81 23.01
CA CYS A 192 2.07 23.72 22.72
C CYS A 192 0.69 23.03 22.70
N TYR A 193 0.62 21.70 22.73
CA TYR A 193 -0.62 20.94 22.59
C TYR A 193 -1.21 20.52 23.94
N THR A 194 -2.52 20.30 23.96
CA THR A 194 -3.27 19.86 25.14
C THR A 194 -3.68 18.40 25.01
N VAL A 195 -3.59 17.66 26.11
CA VAL A 195 -4.13 16.32 26.23
C VAL A 195 -5.64 16.41 26.37
N MET A 196 -6.35 15.98 25.35
CA MET A 196 -7.80 16.02 25.26
C MET A 196 -8.43 14.79 25.91
N GLU A 197 -7.83 13.61 25.73
CA GLU A 197 -8.38 12.37 26.29
C GLU A 197 -7.26 11.39 26.65
N VAL A 198 -7.46 10.63 27.73
CA VAL A 198 -6.64 9.47 28.09
C VAL A 198 -7.58 8.28 28.18
N LYS A 199 -7.50 7.37 27.20
CA LYS A 199 -8.29 6.14 27.13
C LYS A 199 -7.37 4.93 27.32
N LYS A 200 -7.98 3.75 27.43
CA LYS A 200 -7.26 2.49 27.59
C LYS A 200 -6.33 2.20 26.40
N ASP A 201 -6.77 2.56 25.20
CA ASP A 201 -6.11 2.14 23.95
C ASP A 201 -5.40 3.31 23.23
N TYR A 202 -5.68 4.56 23.63
CA TYR A 202 -5.01 5.74 23.06
C TYR A 202 -4.95 6.93 24.02
N VAL A 203 -4.04 7.86 23.74
CA VAL A 203 -4.02 9.21 24.31
C VAL A 203 -4.25 10.21 23.18
N GLN A 204 -5.22 11.11 23.34
CA GLN A 204 -5.47 12.17 22.39
C GLN A 204 -4.74 13.44 22.80
N ILE A 205 -3.82 13.90 21.94
CA ILE A 205 -3.06 15.15 22.09
C ILE A 205 -3.46 16.07 20.93
N GLY A 206 -4.14 17.17 21.22
CA GLY A 206 -4.80 17.98 20.20
C GLY A 206 -5.78 17.15 19.36
N CYS A 207 -5.58 17.09 18.05
CA CYS A 207 -6.37 16.28 17.12
C CYS A 207 -5.76 14.89 16.80
N HIS A 208 -4.71 14.48 17.53
CA HIS A 208 -3.98 13.24 17.27
C HIS A 208 -4.29 12.19 18.34
N LYS A 209 -4.91 11.08 17.94
CA LYS A 209 -5.11 9.90 18.81
C LYS A 209 -3.91 8.97 18.69
N ILE A 210 -3.00 9.02 19.65
CA ILE A 210 -1.78 8.19 19.65
C ILE A 210 -2.05 6.89 20.40
N PRO A 211 -1.87 5.71 19.76
CA PRO A 211 -2.09 4.43 20.42
C PRO A 211 -1.20 4.24 21.65
N ILE A 212 -1.72 3.55 22.68
CA ILE A 212 -0.96 3.28 23.90
C ILE A 212 0.24 2.38 23.63
N GLU A 213 0.11 1.40 22.73
CA GLU A 213 1.20 0.53 22.28
C GLU A 213 2.33 1.35 21.66
N ASN A 214 1.97 2.38 20.90
CA ASN A 214 2.95 3.28 20.29
C ASN A 214 3.69 4.13 21.34
N ILE A 215 2.97 4.62 22.35
CA ILE A 215 3.55 5.37 23.48
C ILE A 215 4.49 4.47 24.30
N LYS A 216 4.11 3.21 24.54
CA LYS A 216 4.95 2.20 25.20
C LYS A 216 6.23 1.94 24.41
N ALA A 217 6.11 1.71 23.11
CA ALA A 217 7.26 1.47 22.24
C ALA A 217 8.23 2.67 22.23
N LEU A 218 7.70 3.91 22.20
CA LEU A 218 8.52 5.12 22.35
C LEU A 218 9.23 5.17 23.71
N TYR A 219 8.52 4.88 24.80
CA TYR A 219 9.12 4.86 26.14
C TYR A 219 10.26 3.85 26.22
N GLU A 220 10.02 2.62 25.77
CA GLU A 220 11.02 1.54 25.77
C GLU A 220 12.23 1.94 24.90
N LYS A 221 12.03 2.39 23.66
CA LYS A 221 13.15 2.79 22.79
C LYS A 221 14.00 3.92 23.41
N ILE A 222 13.37 4.90 24.06
CA ILE A 222 14.05 6.07 24.62
C ILE A 222 14.74 5.77 25.96
N PHE A 223 14.18 4.90 26.79
CA PHE A 223 14.66 4.65 28.16
C PHE A 223 15.32 3.29 28.37
N SER A 224 15.15 2.29 27.50
CA SER A 224 15.81 0.99 27.62
C SER A 224 17.34 1.08 27.48
N ASN A 225 17.86 2.06 26.73
CA ASN A 225 19.30 2.35 26.68
C ASN A 225 19.90 2.91 27.99
N LYS A 226 19.10 3.12 29.04
CA LYS A 226 19.60 3.52 30.36
C LYS A 226 19.89 2.35 31.29
N ALA A 227 19.29 1.17 31.09
CA ALA A 227 19.59 0.03 31.95
C ALA A 227 21.06 -0.42 31.77
N GLU A 228 21.52 -0.53 30.52
CA GLU A 228 22.92 -0.89 30.22
C GLU A 228 23.93 0.20 30.63
N LYS A 229 23.57 1.49 30.54
CA LYS A 229 24.48 2.59 30.90
C LYS A 229 24.65 2.79 32.41
N VAL A 230 23.68 2.38 33.24
CA VAL A 230 23.77 2.53 34.70
C VAL A 230 24.60 1.39 35.30
N GLU A 231 24.51 0.17 34.78
CA GLU A 231 25.40 -0.93 35.18
C GLU A 231 26.86 -0.66 34.77
N ALA A 232 27.10 -0.12 33.56
CA ALA A 232 28.45 0.23 33.12
C ALA A 232 29.13 1.36 33.93
N LEU A 233 28.35 2.18 34.67
CA LEU A 233 28.86 3.23 35.56
C LEU A 233 28.90 2.82 37.04
N GLN A 234 28.40 1.64 37.40
CA GLN A 234 28.53 1.05 38.74
C GLN A 234 29.72 0.08 38.84
N VAL A 235 30.37 -0.25 37.72
CA VAL A 235 31.55 -1.13 37.63
C VAL A 235 32.81 -0.35 37.18
N ALA A 236 32.75 0.99 37.14
CA ALA A 236 33.87 1.87 36.81
C ALA A 236 34.41 2.61 38.04
#